data_AF-A0A3D8S3M4-F1
#
_entry.id   AF-A0A3D8S3M4-F1
#
_cell.length_a   1.000
_cell.length_b   1.000
_cell.length_c   1.000
_cell.angle_alpha   90.00
_cell.angle_beta   90.00
_cell.angle_gamma   90.00
#
_symmetry.space_group_name_H-M   'P 1'
#
loop_
_entity.id
_entity.type
_entity.pdbx_description
1 polymer ?
#
loop_
_entity_poly.entity_id
_entity_poly.type
_entity_poly.pdbx_seq_one_letter_code
_entity_poly.pdbx_strand_id
1 'polypeptide(L)'
;MTLRRDLPPGDSTKPRAAVSPSRLAFLRLATRSVRARSRDRSVSTDIALYPVTSLSSAPSSTIRLKSTTIIPTMPATVAQILAPCADNPELVERIASRTVEPSITILEPNPEWPQRFEEVKERIQKALGAFILEIAHTGSTSVPGLPAKDIIDVDLTLKDVTDEASYVKPLEAAGFRFILREPAWHQHRFFVENWPKAYHVNLHVWGSDSPEAARHLIFRDWLRKTPADLELYAKVKREAAEQTAVAGDSMMDYTQRKDNTIHEILGRAFRDLGYIE
;
A
#
# COMPACT_ATOMS: atom_id res chain seq x y z
N MET A 1 -2.33 -27.41 83.82
CA MET A 1 -1.64 -26.18 84.24
C MET A 1 -1.19 -25.46 82.97
N THR A 2 -1.95 -24.45 82.49
CA THR A 2 -1.71 -23.00 82.71
C THR A 2 -0.35 -22.56 82.15
N LEU A 3 -0.15 -21.50 81.35
CA LEU A 3 -0.83 -20.23 81.06
C LEU A 3 -0.19 -19.68 79.75
N ARG A 4 -0.92 -19.03 78.82
CA ARG A 4 -0.95 -17.56 78.58
C ARG A 4 0.48 -16.92 78.45
N ARG A 5 0.80 -16.00 77.54
CA ARG A 5 0.05 -15.00 76.77
C ARG A 5 1.08 -14.10 76.01
N ASP A 6 0.55 -13.18 75.20
CA ASP A 6 1.11 -11.84 74.86
C ASP A 6 1.84 -11.60 73.51
N LEU A 7 1.08 -11.06 72.54
CA LEU A 7 1.43 -9.87 71.72
C LEU A 7 1.41 -8.62 72.64
N PRO A 8 2.01 -7.43 72.35
CA PRO A 8 1.77 -6.61 71.14
C PRO A 8 2.97 -5.65 70.75
N PRO A 9 2.79 -4.37 70.32
CA PRO A 9 2.79 -3.90 68.93
C PRO A 9 3.78 -2.75 68.63
N GLY A 10 3.74 -2.21 67.41
CA GLY A 10 4.20 -0.85 67.07
C GLY A 10 5.33 -0.81 66.02
N ASP A 11 5.48 0.22 65.20
CA ASP A 11 4.70 1.44 64.96
C ASP A 11 5.25 2.10 63.66
N SER A 12 4.42 2.94 63.04
CA SER A 12 4.71 4.14 62.23
C SER A 12 5.92 4.14 61.27
N THR A 13 5.76 4.44 59.98
CA THR A 13 5.61 5.83 59.51
C THR A 13 5.43 5.86 57.97
N LYS A 14 4.45 6.63 57.49
CA LYS A 14 4.41 7.23 56.13
C LYS A 14 4.91 8.68 56.24
N PRO A 15 5.56 9.27 55.22
CA PRO A 15 4.82 10.07 54.22
C PRO A 15 5.39 9.92 52.78
N ARG A 16 4.55 9.87 51.73
CA ARG A 16 4.09 11.01 50.90
C ARG A 16 5.21 11.88 50.31
N ALA A 17 5.50 11.68 49.02
CA ALA A 17 6.03 12.69 48.10
C ALA A 17 5.27 12.51 46.78
N ALA A 18 4.30 13.38 46.48
CA ALA A 18 4.46 14.66 45.80
C ALA A 18 4.23 14.50 44.29
N VAL A 19 2.95 14.46 43.93
CA VAL A 19 2.46 14.85 42.60
C VAL A 19 2.55 16.38 42.54
N SER A 20 3.17 16.91 41.49
CA SER A 20 3.16 18.34 41.15
C SER A 20 3.40 18.50 39.64
N PRO A 21 3.01 19.64 39.04
CA PRO A 21 1.99 19.62 38.00
C PRO A 21 2.56 20.08 36.65
N SER A 22 1.92 19.62 35.58
CA SER A 22 2.12 20.14 34.22
C SER A 22 1.93 21.65 34.19
N ARG A 23 3.02 22.38 33.85
CA ARG A 23 3.01 23.82 33.59
C ARG A 23 2.67 24.09 32.12
N LEU A 24 1.82 25.10 31.96
CA LEU A 24 1.42 25.80 30.74
C LEU A 24 2.61 26.17 29.83
N ALA A 25 2.37 26.18 28.51
CA ALA A 25 2.15 27.42 27.75
C ALA A 25 2.27 27.15 26.25
N PHE A 26 1.15 27.17 25.52
CA PHE A 26 1.15 27.38 24.07
C PHE A 26 0.98 28.87 23.79
N LEU A 27 2.06 29.47 23.30
CA LEU A 27 2.08 30.78 22.67
C LEU A 27 2.05 30.56 21.15
N ARG A 28 1.06 31.09 20.44
CA ARG A 28 1.24 31.91 19.22
C ARG A 28 -0.09 32.25 18.54
N LEU A 29 -0.37 33.55 18.53
CA LEU A 29 -1.13 34.25 17.49
C LEU A 29 -0.56 33.91 16.11
N ALA A 30 -1.43 33.73 15.11
CA ALA A 30 -1.68 34.76 14.09
C ALA A 30 -2.62 34.20 13.01
N THR A 31 -3.84 34.74 12.97
CA THR A 31 -4.76 34.63 11.84
C THR A 31 -4.22 35.49 10.69
N ARG A 32 -4.04 34.90 9.49
CA ARG A 32 -3.86 35.67 8.25
C ARG A 32 -5.17 35.70 7.49
N SER A 33 -5.78 36.88 7.51
CA SER A 33 -6.83 37.31 6.58
C SER A 33 -6.20 37.56 5.20
N VAL A 34 -6.76 36.96 4.15
CA VAL A 34 -6.48 37.36 2.76
C VAL A 34 -7.79 37.82 2.16
N ARG A 35 -7.86 39.14 1.95
CA ARG A 35 -8.96 39.84 1.28
C ARG A 35 -8.61 39.96 -0.19
N ALA A 36 -9.55 39.57 -1.04
CA ALA A 36 -9.52 39.76 -2.49
C ALA A 36 -9.39 41.25 -2.86
N ARG A 37 -8.61 41.56 -3.90
CA ARG A 37 -8.83 42.72 -4.78
C ARG A 37 -8.47 42.35 -6.21
N SER A 38 -9.50 42.46 -7.04
CA SER A 38 -9.47 42.64 -8.49
C SER A 38 -8.53 43.77 -8.90
N ARG A 39 -7.86 43.60 -10.04
CA ARG A 39 -7.66 44.69 -11.00
C ARG A 39 -7.43 44.14 -12.40
N ASP A 40 -8.42 44.43 -13.21
CA ASP A 40 -8.47 44.46 -14.66
C ASP A 40 -7.32 45.30 -15.26
N ARG A 41 -6.73 44.82 -16.36
CA ARG A 41 -6.12 45.64 -17.42
C ARG A 41 -5.73 44.76 -18.62
N SER A 42 -6.51 44.94 -19.68
CA SER A 42 -6.23 44.64 -21.08
C SER A 42 -5.03 45.41 -21.65
N VAL A 43 -4.68 45.06 -22.90
CA VAL A 43 -3.72 45.66 -23.88
C VAL A 43 -2.42 44.86 -23.94
N SER A 44 -1.80 44.53 -25.08
CA SER A 44 -2.13 44.38 -26.51
C SER A 44 -0.83 43.85 -27.13
N THR A 45 -0.93 43.06 -28.22
CA THR A 45 0.08 42.85 -29.29
C THR A 45 1.57 42.80 -28.92
N ASP A 46 2.23 41.68 -29.19
CA ASP A 46 3.26 41.67 -30.24
C ASP A 46 3.68 40.25 -30.66
N ILE A 47 3.61 40.05 -31.97
CA ILE A 47 4.02 38.85 -32.71
C ILE A 47 5.55 38.95 -32.89
N ALA A 48 6.29 38.03 -32.31
CA ALA A 48 7.73 37.87 -32.58
C ALA A 48 7.94 36.69 -33.55
N LEU A 49 8.21 37.05 -34.80
CA LEU A 49 8.69 36.16 -35.87
C LEU A 49 10.12 35.70 -35.54
N TYR A 50 10.33 34.38 -35.42
CA TYR A 50 11.67 33.80 -35.37
C TYR A 50 12.11 33.42 -36.80
N PRO A 51 13.35 33.74 -37.21
CA PRO A 51 13.85 33.43 -38.54
C PRO A 51 14.14 31.93 -38.71
N VAL A 52 13.71 31.40 -39.86
CA VAL A 52 13.99 30.07 -40.38
C VAL A 52 15.45 30.01 -40.82
N THR A 53 16.26 29.15 -40.21
CA THR A 53 17.59 28.81 -40.69
C THR A 53 17.63 27.37 -41.21
N SER A 54 17.88 27.31 -42.53
CA SER A 54 18.43 26.25 -43.38
C SER A 54 18.64 24.85 -42.80
N LEU A 55 17.99 23.86 -43.43
CA LEU A 55 18.35 22.44 -43.35
C LEU A 55 19.77 22.21 -43.90
N SER A 56 20.56 21.41 -43.20
CA SER A 56 21.76 20.75 -43.71
C SER A 56 21.61 19.23 -43.53
N SER A 57 22.07 18.49 -44.53
CA SER A 57 21.78 17.09 -44.83
C SER A 57 22.71 16.07 -44.17
N ALA A 58 22.11 14.96 -43.71
CA ALA A 58 22.62 13.57 -43.63
C ALA A 58 23.65 13.25 -42.49
N PRO A 59 23.70 12.00 -41.95
CA PRO A 59 23.52 10.73 -42.65
C PRO A 59 22.32 9.89 -42.20
N SER A 60 21.86 9.08 -43.16
CA SER A 60 20.80 8.09 -43.01
C SER A 60 21.32 6.92 -42.16
N SER A 61 20.97 6.92 -40.88
CA SER A 61 21.14 5.76 -40.01
C SER A 61 19.89 4.90 -40.17
N THR A 62 19.98 3.80 -40.91
CA THR A 62 18.96 2.77 -40.94
C THR A 62 18.78 2.22 -39.52
N ILE A 63 17.80 2.75 -38.79
CA ILE A 63 17.35 2.17 -37.54
C ILE A 63 16.72 0.83 -37.91
N ARG A 64 17.49 -0.25 -37.71
CA ARG A 64 16.96 -1.61 -37.73
C ARG A 64 15.96 -1.69 -36.58
N LEU A 65 14.67 -1.52 -36.90
CA LEU A 65 13.58 -1.86 -36.00
C LEU A 65 13.81 -3.31 -35.58
N LYS A 66 14.26 -3.51 -34.34
CA LYS A 66 14.27 -4.84 -33.73
C LYS A 66 12.80 -5.26 -33.77
N SER A 67 12.51 -6.30 -34.53
CA SER A 67 11.21 -6.95 -34.54
C SER A 67 10.91 -7.35 -33.10
N THR A 68 10.16 -6.51 -32.39
CA THR A 68 9.67 -6.83 -31.05
C THR A 68 8.69 -7.96 -31.26
N THR A 69 9.15 -9.19 -31.04
CA THR A 69 8.27 -10.35 -30.91
C THR A 69 7.19 -9.94 -29.91
N ILE A 70 5.96 -9.80 -30.38
CA ILE A 70 4.80 -9.61 -29.52
C ILE A 70 4.65 -10.94 -28.80
N ILE A 71 5.30 -11.08 -27.65
CA ILE A 71 5.01 -12.18 -26.74
C ILE A 71 3.54 -11.97 -26.34
N PRO A 72 2.64 -12.94 -26.61
CA PRO A 72 1.27 -12.82 -26.17
C PRO A 72 1.25 -12.70 -24.66
N THR A 73 0.63 -11.64 -24.15
CA THR A 73 0.34 -11.46 -22.72
C THR A 73 -0.67 -12.53 -22.32
N MET A 74 -0.18 -13.62 -21.76
CA MET A 74 -1.01 -14.71 -21.26
C MET A 74 -1.20 -14.52 -19.75
N PRO A 75 -2.43 -14.62 -19.23
CA PRO A 75 -2.65 -14.61 -17.80
C PRO A 75 -1.99 -15.83 -17.14
N ALA A 76 -1.73 -15.75 -15.83
CA ALA A 76 -1.20 -16.86 -15.06
C ALA A 76 -2.08 -18.13 -15.19
N THR A 77 -1.45 -19.28 -15.36
CA THR A 77 -2.14 -20.58 -15.38
C THR A 77 -2.58 -20.98 -13.97
N VAL A 78 -3.58 -21.86 -13.86
CA VAL A 78 -4.03 -22.43 -12.57
C VAL A 78 -2.86 -23.07 -11.82
N ALA A 79 -1.99 -23.82 -12.51
CA ALA A 79 -0.81 -24.42 -11.88
C ALA A 79 0.13 -23.38 -11.26
N GLN A 80 0.33 -22.23 -11.92
CA GLN A 80 1.13 -21.13 -11.38
C GLN A 80 0.45 -20.45 -10.19
N ILE A 81 -0.89 -20.32 -10.20
CA ILE A 81 -1.67 -19.77 -9.08
C ILE A 81 -1.63 -20.70 -7.86
N LEU A 82 -1.62 -22.02 -8.08
CA LEU A 82 -1.55 -23.00 -6.98
C LEU A 82 -0.13 -23.21 -6.45
N ALA A 83 0.90 -22.83 -7.22
CA ALA A 83 2.28 -22.97 -6.77
C ALA A 83 2.50 -22.16 -5.47
N PRO A 84 3.28 -22.69 -4.51
CA PRO A 84 3.62 -21.95 -3.30
C PRO A 84 4.29 -20.61 -3.66
N CYS A 85 3.90 -19.56 -2.94
CA CYS A 85 4.60 -18.28 -2.99
C CYS A 85 6.00 -18.49 -2.40
N ALA A 86 7.04 -18.38 -3.24
CA ALA A 86 8.43 -18.41 -2.81
C ALA A 86 8.95 -16.98 -2.74
N ASP A 87 8.60 -16.28 -1.66
CA ASP A 87 9.26 -15.02 -1.32
C ASP A 87 10.64 -15.32 -0.72
N ASN A 88 11.65 -14.56 -1.13
CA ASN A 88 12.98 -14.60 -0.56
C ASN A 88 13.43 -13.17 -0.23
N PRO A 89 13.28 -12.74 1.03
CA PRO A 89 13.63 -11.39 1.47
C PRO A 89 15.09 -11.00 1.21
N GLU A 90 16.00 -11.97 1.09
CA GLU A 90 17.43 -11.70 0.81
C GLU A 90 17.67 -11.25 -0.63
N LEU A 91 16.74 -11.54 -1.54
CA LEU A 91 16.82 -11.16 -2.97
C LEU A 91 16.11 -9.84 -3.27
N VAL A 92 15.62 -9.15 -2.24
CA VAL A 92 14.92 -7.87 -2.37
C VAL A 92 15.92 -6.75 -2.65
N GLU A 93 15.69 -6.03 -3.75
CA GLU A 93 16.45 -4.84 -4.10
C GLU A 93 15.76 -3.60 -3.53
N ARG A 94 16.30 -3.04 -2.44
CA ARG A 94 15.78 -1.82 -1.82
C ARG A 94 16.17 -0.57 -2.62
N ILE A 95 15.18 0.22 -3.02
CA ILE A 95 15.37 1.50 -3.74
C ILE A 95 15.25 2.70 -2.79
N ALA A 96 14.24 2.68 -1.93
CA ALA A 96 14.01 3.71 -0.93
C ALA A 96 13.22 3.16 0.27
N SER A 97 13.08 3.98 1.30
CA SER A 97 12.25 3.69 2.47
C SER A 97 11.01 4.58 2.51
N ARG A 98 9.98 4.13 3.23
CA ARG A 98 8.83 4.97 3.56
C ARG A 98 9.30 6.21 4.33
N THR A 99 8.65 7.33 4.07
CA THR A 99 8.85 8.57 4.84
C THR A 99 7.99 8.60 6.10
N VAL A 100 6.84 7.93 6.05
CA VAL A 100 5.91 7.76 7.17
C VAL A 100 5.49 6.30 7.22
N GLU A 101 5.74 5.65 8.35
CA GLU A 101 5.30 4.28 8.57
C GLU A 101 3.80 4.24 8.93
N PRO A 102 3.01 3.38 8.27
CA PRO A 102 1.62 3.20 8.65
C PRO A 102 1.51 2.44 9.98
N SER A 103 0.51 2.80 10.78
CA SER A 103 0.21 2.09 12.04
C SER A 103 -0.34 0.68 11.79
N ILE A 104 -0.06 -0.25 12.72
CA ILE A 104 -0.69 -1.58 12.79
C ILE A 104 -1.99 -1.49 13.62
N THR A 105 -2.78 -0.44 13.40
CA THR A 105 -4.09 -0.28 14.04
C THR A 105 -5.17 -0.80 13.10
N ILE A 106 -5.99 -1.74 13.59
CA ILE A 106 -7.16 -2.21 12.86
C ILE A 106 -8.32 -1.27 13.15
N LEU A 107 -8.86 -0.66 12.11
CA LEU A 107 -10.06 0.16 12.16
C LEU A 107 -11.27 -0.68 11.72
N GLU A 108 -12.44 -0.28 12.23
CA GLU A 108 -13.71 -0.77 11.70
C GLU A 108 -13.88 -0.35 10.23
N PRO A 109 -14.72 -1.06 9.45
CA PRO A 109 -14.89 -0.81 8.02
C PRO A 109 -15.19 0.66 7.73
N ASN A 110 -14.36 1.31 6.92
CA ASN A 110 -14.55 2.70 6.54
C ASN A 110 -15.24 2.79 5.16
N PRO A 111 -16.43 3.41 5.06
CA PRO A 111 -17.13 3.57 3.79
C PRO A 111 -16.41 4.46 2.76
N GLU A 112 -15.39 5.22 3.17
CA GLU A 112 -14.58 6.05 2.26
C GLU A 112 -13.53 5.24 1.48
N TRP A 113 -13.16 4.03 1.91
CA TRP A 113 -12.09 3.26 1.26
C TRP A 113 -12.30 3.01 -0.24
N PRO A 114 -13.52 2.65 -0.72
CA PRO A 114 -13.75 2.51 -2.17
C PRO A 114 -13.51 3.82 -2.94
N GLN A 115 -13.93 4.96 -2.39
CA GLN A 115 -13.71 6.26 -3.02
C GLN A 115 -12.20 6.61 -3.05
N ARG A 116 -11.49 6.36 -1.96
CA ARG A 116 -10.02 6.54 -1.89
C ARG A 116 -9.31 5.70 -2.95
N PHE A 117 -9.75 4.45 -3.15
CA PHE A 117 -9.23 3.63 -4.25
C PHE A 117 -9.49 4.25 -5.63
N GLU A 118 -10.71 4.72 -5.91
CA GLU A 118 -11.01 5.32 -7.22
C GLU A 118 -10.16 6.59 -7.48
N GLU A 119 -9.89 7.42 -6.47
CA GLU A 119 -8.97 8.56 -6.58
C GLU A 119 -7.53 8.13 -6.92
N VAL A 120 -7.04 7.05 -6.28
CA VAL A 120 -5.72 6.46 -6.58
C VAL A 120 -5.68 5.92 -8.01
N LYS A 121 -6.71 5.17 -8.40
CA LYS A 121 -6.84 4.58 -9.73
C LYS A 121 -6.86 5.67 -10.81
N GLU A 122 -7.63 6.74 -10.62
CA GLU A 122 -7.66 7.87 -11.55
C GLU A 122 -6.28 8.53 -11.69
N ARG A 123 -5.51 8.69 -10.61
CA ARG A 123 -4.15 9.23 -10.67
C ARG A 123 -3.23 8.34 -11.50
N ILE A 124 -3.26 7.02 -11.27
CA ILE A 124 -2.47 6.05 -12.02
C ILE A 124 -2.88 6.06 -13.50
N GLN A 125 -4.17 6.08 -13.80
CA GLN A 125 -4.70 6.15 -15.17
C GLN A 125 -4.24 7.42 -15.89
N LYS A 126 -4.28 8.58 -15.24
CA LYS A 126 -3.78 9.84 -15.80
C LYS A 126 -2.27 9.81 -16.07
N ALA A 127 -1.51 9.09 -15.23
CA ALA A 127 -0.05 9.00 -15.36
C ALA A 127 0.41 8.03 -16.45
N LEU A 128 -0.26 6.88 -16.61
CA LEU A 128 0.21 5.78 -17.46
C LEU A 128 -0.68 5.51 -18.68
N GLY A 129 -1.95 5.92 -18.67
CA GLY A 129 -2.85 5.75 -19.81
C GLY A 129 -2.86 4.34 -20.41
N ALA A 130 -2.46 4.23 -21.68
CA ALA A 130 -2.54 3.00 -22.47
C ALA A 130 -1.53 1.90 -22.06
N PHE A 131 -0.58 2.17 -21.16
CA PHE A 131 0.35 1.14 -20.66
C PHE A 131 -0.30 0.18 -19.65
N ILE A 132 -1.42 0.57 -19.06
CA ILE A 132 -2.13 -0.19 -18.03
C ILE A 132 -2.91 -1.33 -18.68
N LEU A 133 -2.72 -2.55 -18.16
CA LEU A 133 -3.59 -3.67 -18.47
C LEU A 133 -4.75 -3.76 -17.48
N GLU A 134 -4.46 -3.61 -16.19
CA GLU A 134 -5.46 -3.68 -15.12
C GLU A 134 -5.03 -2.84 -13.91
N ILE A 135 -6.02 -2.27 -13.21
CA ILE A 135 -5.84 -1.69 -11.87
C ILE A 135 -6.94 -2.28 -10.98
N ALA A 136 -6.56 -2.97 -9.92
CA ALA A 136 -7.47 -3.63 -9.01
C ALA A 136 -7.35 -3.10 -7.59
N HIS A 137 -8.49 -2.89 -6.92
CA HIS A 137 -8.53 -2.71 -5.47
C HIS A 137 -8.36 -4.06 -4.82
N THR A 138 -7.30 -4.23 -4.05
CA THR A 138 -6.94 -5.48 -3.38
C THR A 138 -6.75 -5.24 -1.89
N GLY A 139 -6.27 -6.26 -1.17
CA GLY A 139 -6.12 -6.21 0.27
C GLY A 139 -7.46 -6.07 1.01
N SER A 140 -7.37 -5.81 2.32
CA SER A 140 -8.55 -5.83 3.18
C SER A 140 -9.52 -4.67 2.96
N THR A 141 -9.03 -3.49 2.55
CA THR A 141 -9.87 -2.30 2.34
C THR A 141 -10.76 -2.41 1.10
N SER A 142 -10.52 -3.40 0.25
CA SER A 142 -11.37 -3.74 -0.90
C SER A 142 -12.58 -4.62 -0.57
N VAL A 143 -12.68 -5.13 0.65
CA VAL A 143 -13.76 -6.02 1.09
C VAL A 143 -14.73 -5.26 1.99
N PRO A 144 -15.98 -5.02 1.56
CA PRO A 144 -16.99 -4.36 2.39
C PRO A 144 -17.21 -5.10 3.71
N GLY A 145 -17.30 -4.36 4.81
CA GLY A 145 -17.54 -4.94 6.13
C GLY A 145 -16.32 -5.58 6.81
N LEU A 146 -15.14 -5.58 6.18
CA LEU A 146 -13.92 -6.15 6.76
C LEU A 146 -13.06 -5.09 7.48
N PRO A 147 -12.83 -5.20 8.80
CA PRO A 147 -11.92 -4.31 9.54
C PRO A 147 -10.49 -4.40 9.01
N ALA A 148 -9.79 -3.28 8.89
CA ALA A 148 -8.48 -3.25 8.24
C ALA A 148 -7.57 -2.16 8.80
N LYS A 149 -6.27 -2.25 8.49
CA LYS A 149 -5.39 -1.08 8.57
C LYS A 149 -5.87 -0.05 7.56
N ASP A 150 -5.73 1.24 7.87
CA ASP A 150 -6.12 2.33 6.96
C ASP A 150 -5.09 2.51 5.83
N ILE A 151 -4.96 1.48 4.98
CA ILE A 151 -4.04 1.42 3.85
C ILE A 151 -4.82 0.88 2.64
N ILE A 152 -4.79 1.62 1.54
CA ILE A 152 -5.36 1.16 0.27
C ILE A 152 -4.29 0.32 -0.44
N ASP A 153 -4.57 -0.97 -0.64
CA ASP A 153 -3.71 -1.84 -1.43
C ASP A 153 -4.23 -1.88 -2.88
N VAL A 154 -3.32 -1.65 -3.83
CA VAL A 154 -3.62 -1.57 -5.26
C VAL A 154 -2.68 -2.48 -6.02
N ASP A 155 -3.24 -3.36 -6.85
CA ASP A 155 -2.49 -4.07 -7.87
C ASP A 155 -2.59 -3.31 -9.20
N LEU A 156 -1.44 -3.03 -9.81
CA LEU A 156 -1.31 -2.49 -11.16
C LEU A 156 -0.62 -3.54 -12.05
N THR A 157 -1.32 -3.99 -13.08
CA THR A 157 -0.78 -4.95 -14.05
C THR A 157 -0.32 -4.22 -15.31
N LEU A 158 0.93 -4.45 -15.69
CA LEU A 158 1.55 -3.92 -16.90
C LEU A 158 1.97 -5.06 -17.84
N LYS A 159 2.15 -4.75 -19.12
CA LYS A 159 2.61 -5.74 -20.10
C LYS A 159 4.03 -6.23 -19.82
N ASP A 160 4.93 -5.30 -19.52
CA ASP A 160 6.31 -5.59 -19.14
C ASP A 160 6.65 -4.75 -17.91
N VAL A 161 6.59 -5.39 -16.75
CA VAL A 161 6.93 -4.76 -15.48
C VAL A 161 8.44 -4.46 -15.38
N THR A 162 9.28 -5.07 -16.21
CA THR A 162 10.73 -4.80 -16.22
C THR A 162 11.11 -3.52 -16.95
N ASP A 163 10.21 -2.99 -17.79
CA ASP A 163 10.40 -1.70 -18.48
C ASP A 163 10.10 -0.50 -17.55
N GLU A 164 10.86 -0.43 -16.46
CA GLU A 164 10.74 0.61 -15.44
C GLU A 164 10.90 2.03 -15.98
N ALA A 165 11.65 2.19 -17.08
CA ALA A 165 11.82 3.47 -17.74
C ALA A 165 10.50 4.05 -18.27
N SER A 166 9.53 3.19 -18.60
CA SER A 166 8.22 3.59 -19.13
C SER A 166 7.25 4.11 -18.08
N TYR A 167 7.36 3.67 -16.81
CA TYR A 167 6.31 3.92 -15.82
C TYR A 167 6.78 4.48 -14.47
N VAL A 168 8.05 4.29 -14.06
CA VAL A 168 8.54 4.75 -12.74
C VAL A 168 8.42 6.27 -12.61
N LYS A 169 8.99 7.04 -13.55
CA LYS A 169 8.96 8.51 -13.49
C LYS A 169 7.53 9.08 -13.55
N PRO A 170 6.63 8.60 -14.42
CA PRO A 170 5.23 9.01 -14.37
C PRO A 170 4.54 8.72 -13.03
N LEU A 171 4.76 7.55 -12.42
CA LEU A 171 4.20 7.23 -11.11
C LEU A 171 4.79 8.13 -10.01
N GLU A 172 6.09 8.41 -10.04
CA GLU A 172 6.71 9.35 -9.11
C GLU A 172 6.12 10.76 -9.23
N ALA A 173 5.89 11.23 -10.45
CA ALA A 173 5.21 12.50 -10.71
C ALA A 173 3.75 12.50 -10.23
N ALA A 174 3.10 11.32 -10.19
CA ALA A 174 1.75 11.14 -9.65
C ALA A 174 1.70 11.04 -8.11
N GLY A 175 2.86 11.15 -7.44
CA GLY A 175 2.96 11.16 -5.99
C GLY A 175 3.33 9.82 -5.36
N PHE A 176 3.68 8.80 -6.15
CA PHE A 176 4.18 7.54 -5.62
C PHE A 176 5.69 7.60 -5.37
N ARG A 177 6.19 6.72 -4.53
CA ARG A 177 7.63 6.54 -4.29
C ARG A 177 7.99 5.09 -4.52
N PHE A 178 9.00 4.86 -5.36
CA PHE A 178 9.50 3.51 -5.62
C PHE A 178 10.32 3.00 -4.43
N ILE A 179 9.88 1.89 -3.85
CA ILE A 179 10.43 1.37 -2.60
C ILE A 179 11.37 0.20 -2.82
N LEU A 180 10.98 -0.80 -3.60
CA LEU A 180 11.77 -2.02 -3.79
C LEU A 180 11.44 -2.77 -5.08
N ARG A 181 12.33 -3.66 -5.49
CA ARG A 181 12.10 -4.71 -6.49
C ARG A 181 12.26 -6.08 -5.85
N GLU A 182 11.49 -7.05 -6.32
CA GLU A 182 11.61 -8.45 -5.92
C GLU A 182 11.67 -9.30 -7.19
N PRO A 183 12.82 -9.34 -7.90
CA PRO A 183 12.93 -10.06 -9.17
C PRO A 183 12.58 -11.54 -9.06
N ALA A 184 12.92 -12.16 -7.93
CA ALA A 184 12.63 -13.56 -7.64
C ALA A 184 11.15 -13.83 -7.36
N TRP A 185 10.40 -12.82 -6.90
CA TRP A 185 8.98 -12.91 -6.61
C TRP A 185 8.18 -12.25 -7.74
N HIS A 186 8.10 -12.95 -8.87
CA HIS A 186 7.31 -12.55 -10.04
C HIS A 186 7.60 -11.15 -10.58
N GLN A 187 8.86 -10.72 -10.47
CA GLN A 187 9.27 -9.40 -10.97
C GLN A 187 8.46 -8.27 -10.30
N HIS A 188 8.11 -8.42 -9.02
CA HIS A 188 7.29 -7.44 -8.30
C HIS A 188 8.03 -6.11 -8.11
N ARG A 189 7.32 -5.00 -8.34
CA ARG A 189 7.77 -3.65 -7.96
C ARG A 189 6.79 -3.06 -6.98
N PHE A 190 7.33 -2.47 -5.92
CA PHE A 190 6.50 -1.92 -4.86
C PHE A 190 6.69 -0.42 -4.73
N PHE A 191 5.57 0.29 -4.71
CA PHE A 191 5.50 1.73 -4.51
C PHE A 191 4.60 2.04 -3.32
N VAL A 192 4.82 3.21 -2.73
CA VAL A 192 3.96 3.74 -1.66
C VAL A 192 3.53 5.17 -1.98
N GLU A 193 2.43 5.59 -1.37
CA GLU A 193 2.04 7.00 -1.38
C GLU A 193 3.16 7.88 -0.79
N ASN A 194 3.45 9.00 -1.46
CA ASN A 194 4.42 10.00 -1.04
C ASN A 194 3.87 11.44 -1.17
N TRP A 195 2.54 11.59 -1.24
CA TRP A 195 1.88 12.88 -1.24
C TRP A 195 1.66 13.43 0.19
N PRO A 196 2.05 14.68 0.49
CA PRO A 196 1.84 15.27 1.82
C PRO A 196 0.34 15.38 2.12
N LYS A 197 -0.14 14.67 3.15
CA LYS A 197 -1.55 14.57 3.60
C LYS A 197 -2.44 13.56 2.86
N ALA A 198 -1.89 12.70 2.03
CA ALA A 198 -2.64 11.55 1.52
C ALA A 198 -2.76 10.44 2.59
N TYR A 199 -3.77 9.59 2.43
CA TYR A 199 -3.87 8.32 3.14
C TYR A 199 -2.82 7.33 2.64
N HIS A 200 -2.50 6.30 3.40
CA HIS A 200 -1.50 5.33 3.00
C HIS A 200 -2.00 4.50 1.80
N VAL A 201 -1.15 4.37 0.78
CA VAL A 201 -1.38 3.50 -0.37
C VAL A 201 -0.16 2.62 -0.55
N ASN A 202 -0.42 1.33 -0.77
CA ASN A 202 0.52 0.33 -1.23
C ASN A 202 0.18 0.04 -2.69
N LEU A 203 1.11 0.29 -3.60
CA LEU A 203 0.94 0.04 -5.02
C LEU A 203 1.91 -1.08 -5.43
N HIS A 204 1.35 -2.25 -5.68
CA HIS A 204 2.04 -3.42 -6.17
C HIS A 204 1.95 -3.44 -7.69
N VAL A 205 3.09 -3.52 -8.38
CA VAL A 205 3.14 -3.53 -9.84
C VAL A 205 3.62 -4.89 -10.30
N TRP A 206 2.82 -5.49 -11.19
CA TRP A 206 2.95 -6.87 -11.65
C TRP A 206 3.04 -6.96 -13.17
N GLY A 207 3.68 -8.02 -13.67
CA GLY A 207 3.55 -8.43 -15.07
C GLY A 207 2.20 -9.11 -15.34
N SER A 208 1.80 -9.18 -16.61
CA SER A 208 0.52 -9.78 -17.03
C SER A 208 0.36 -11.27 -16.66
N ASP A 209 1.46 -11.95 -16.41
CA ASP A 209 1.56 -13.37 -16.09
C ASP A 209 1.73 -13.62 -14.58
N SER A 210 1.64 -12.58 -13.73
CA SER A 210 1.83 -12.74 -12.29
C SER A 210 0.67 -13.52 -11.65
N PRO A 211 0.94 -14.66 -10.98
CA PRO A 211 -0.09 -15.38 -10.24
C PRO A 211 -0.53 -14.63 -8.98
N GLU A 212 0.29 -13.75 -8.41
CA GLU A 212 -0.05 -13.03 -7.17
C GLU A 212 -1.21 -12.05 -7.37
N ALA A 213 -1.22 -11.32 -8.49
CA ALA A 213 -2.34 -10.45 -8.84
C ALA A 213 -3.66 -11.24 -8.89
N ALA A 214 -3.64 -12.45 -9.46
CA ALA A 214 -4.80 -13.33 -9.48
C ALA A 214 -5.16 -13.83 -8.07
N ARG A 215 -4.19 -14.22 -7.23
CA ARG A 215 -4.44 -14.65 -5.84
C ARG A 215 -5.09 -13.54 -5.01
N HIS A 216 -4.62 -12.30 -5.14
CA HIS A 216 -5.21 -11.15 -4.45
C HIS A 216 -6.69 -10.95 -4.82
N LEU A 217 -7.03 -11.04 -6.11
CA LEU A 217 -8.40 -10.95 -6.60
C LEU A 217 -9.26 -12.11 -6.07
N ILE A 218 -8.77 -13.35 -6.17
CA ILE A 218 -9.47 -14.55 -5.68
C ILE A 218 -9.75 -14.43 -4.19
N PHE A 219 -8.77 -14.02 -3.39
CA PHE A 219 -8.92 -13.85 -1.95
C PHE A 219 -9.98 -12.79 -1.61
N ARG A 220 -9.91 -11.63 -2.26
CA ARG A 220 -10.90 -10.55 -2.09
C ARG A 220 -12.30 -11.04 -2.41
N ASP A 221 -12.49 -11.64 -3.58
CA ASP A 221 -13.81 -12.02 -4.07
C ASP A 221 -14.38 -13.20 -3.27
N TRP A 222 -13.54 -14.09 -2.76
CA TRP A 222 -13.93 -15.11 -1.79
C TRP A 222 -14.48 -14.50 -0.49
N LEU A 223 -13.76 -13.55 0.12
CA LEU A 223 -14.21 -12.92 1.37
C LEU A 223 -15.52 -12.14 1.18
N ARG A 224 -15.76 -11.56 -0.01
CA ARG A 224 -17.01 -10.85 -0.31
C ARG A 224 -18.24 -11.77 -0.34
N LYS A 225 -18.07 -13.06 -0.68
CA LYS A 225 -19.18 -14.03 -0.80
C LYS A 225 -19.28 -15.01 0.36
N THR A 226 -18.29 -15.08 1.24
CA THR A 226 -18.22 -16.06 2.33
C THR A 226 -18.16 -15.36 3.70
N PRO A 227 -19.31 -15.04 4.33
CA PRO A 227 -19.35 -14.33 5.61
C PRO A 227 -18.55 -15.01 6.73
N ALA A 228 -18.56 -16.34 6.80
CA ALA A 228 -17.81 -17.08 7.82
C ALA A 228 -16.29 -16.87 7.72
N ASP A 229 -15.74 -16.83 6.51
CA ASP A 229 -14.30 -16.57 6.29
C ASP A 229 -13.96 -15.09 6.46
N LEU A 230 -14.90 -14.18 6.15
CA LEU A 230 -14.76 -12.76 6.45
C LEU A 230 -14.64 -12.54 7.97
N GLU A 231 -15.52 -13.15 8.77
CA GLU A 231 -15.50 -13.07 10.23
C GLU A 231 -14.23 -13.69 10.82
N LEU A 232 -13.84 -14.88 10.34
CA LEU A 232 -12.60 -15.54 10.74
C LEU A 232 -11.38 -14.65 10.48
N TYR A 233 -11.28 -14.10 9.27
CA TYR A 233 -10.15 -13.26 8.89
C TYR A 233 -10.14 -11.93 9.66
N ALA A 234 -11.30 -11.34 9.94
CA ALA A 234 -11.43 -10.16 10.78
C ALA A 234 -10.93 -10.43 12.21
N LYS A 235 -11.30 -11.56 12.80
CA LYS A 235 -10.84 -11.99 14.13
C LYS A 235 -9.31 -12.14 14.16
N VAL A 236 -8.75 -12.93 13.25
CA VAL A 236 -7.31 -13.20 13.19
C VAL A 236 -6.50 -11.92 13.00
N LYS A 237 -7.00 -10.95 12.21
CA LYS A 237 -6.31 -9.66 12.06
C LYS A 237 -6.27 -8.83 13.35
N ARG A 238 -7.35 -8.83 14.14
CA ARG A 238 -7.40 -8.13 15.42
C ARG A 238 -6.42 -8.78 16.40
N GLU A 239 -6.45 -10.11 16.51
CA GLU A 239 -5.53 -10.88 17.35
C GLU A 239 -4.07 -10.67 16.95
N ALA A 240 -3.75 -10.70 15.65
CA ALA A 240 -2.40 -10.45 15.16
C ALA A 240 -1.92 -9.03 15.49
N ALA A 241 -2.79 -8.02 15.34
CA ALA A 241 -2.45 -6.63 15.67
C ALA A 241 -2.20 -6.44 17.17
N GLU A 242 -3.04 -7.03 18.02
CA GLU A 242 -2.87 -7.01 19.48
C GLU A 242 -1.56 -7.69 19.90
N GLN A 243 -1.29 -8.91 19.41
CA GLN A 243 -0.07 -9.63 19.71
C GLN A 243 1.19 -8.87 19.28
N THR A 244 1.15 -8.26 18.10
CA THR A 244 2.27 -7.45 17.57
C THR A 244 2.50 -6.23 18.46
N ALA A 245 1.43 -5.54 18.88
CA ALA A 245 1.52 -4.38 19.77
C ALA A 245 2.06 -4.75 21.16
N VAL A 246 1.67 -5.89 21.71
CA VAL A 246 2.15 -6.39 23.01
C VAL A 246 3.63 -6.78 22.94
N ALA A 247 4.06 -7.42 21.86
CA ALA A 247 5.43 -7.88 21.68
C ALA A 247 6.41 -6.76 21.26
N GLY A 248 5.89 -5.64 20.72
CA GLY A 248 6.73 -4.61 20.10
C GLY A 248 7.31 -5.05 18.74
N ASP A 249 6.60 -5.96 18.07
CA ASP A 249 7.02 -6.60 16.83
C ASP A 249 6.81 -5.71 15.60
N SER A 250 7.38 -6.12 14.47
CA SER A 250 7.34 -5.39 13.22
C SER A 250 6.07 -5.66 12.38
N MET A 251 5.90 -4.90 11.29
CA MET A 251 4.87 -5.15 10.28
C MET A 251 5.02 -6.52 9.61
N MET A 252 6.24 -7.05 9.53
CA MET A 252 6.52 -8.37 8.98
C MET A 252 5.91 -9.46 9.87
N ASP A 253 6.14 -9.36 11.18
CA ASP A 253 5.62 -10.32 12.17
C ASP A 253 4.09 -10.32 12.18
N TYR A 254 3.48 -9.13 12.10
CA TYR A 254 2.03 -9.00 11.93
C TYR A 254 1.52 -9.75 10.68
N THR A 255 2.26 -9.70 9.58
CA THR A 255 1.89 -10.38 8.33
C THR A 255 1.97 -11.88 8.52
N GLN A 256 3.12 -12.37 9.01
CA GLN A 256 3.40 -13.78 9.23
C GLN A 256 2.38 -14.46 10.16
N ARG A 257 1.94 -13.76 11.23
CA ARG A 257 0.92 -14.27 12.17
C ARG A 257 -0.41 -14.64 11.51
N LYS A 258 -0.68 -14.16 10.29
CA LYS A 258 -1.94 -14.40 9.57
C LYS A 258 -1.79 -15.37 8.39
N ASP A 259 -0.57 -15.71 8.00
CA ASP A 259 -0.29 -16.42 6.74
C ASP A 259 -1.00 -17.77 6.67
N ASN A 260 -0.98 -18.54 7.77
CA ASN A 260 -1.68 -19.84 7.81
C ASN A 260 -3.17 -19.69 7.52
N THR A 261 -3.84 -18.71 8.15
CA THR A 261 -5.27 -18.44 7.91
C THR A 261 -5.51 -18.00 6.48
N ILE A 262 -4.63 -17.19 5.90
CA ILE A 262 -4.73 -16.75 4.50
C ILE A 262 -4.64 -17.97 3.57
N HIS A 263 -3.67 -18.87 3.80
CA HIS A 263 -3.50 -20.10 3.02
C HIS A 263 -4.71 -21.03 3.13
N GLU A 264 -5.29 -21.19 4.32
CA GLU A 264 -6.50 -22.01 4.50
C GLU A 264 -7.71 -21.43 3.75
N ILE A 265 -7.91 -20.12 3.82
CA ILE A 265 -9.00 -19.42 3.12
C ILE A 265 -8.79 -19.53 1.60
N LEU A 266 -7.57 -19.31 1.10
CA LEU A 266 -7.24 -19.50 -0.31
C LEU A 266 -7.48 -20.95 -0.75
N GLY A 267 -7.14 -21.94 0.08
CA GLY A 267 -7.42 -23.34 -0.22
C GLY A 267 -8.93 -23.63 -0.35
N ARG A 268 -9.78 -22.98 0.46
CA ARG A 268 -11.24 -23.05 0.30
C ARG A 268 -11.70 -22.37 -1.00
N ALA A 269 -11.15 -21.20 -1.30
CA ALA A 269 -11.45 -20.47 -2.53
C ALA A 269 -11.05 -21.26 -3.79
N PHE A 270 -9.89 -21.91 -3.78
CA PHE A 270 -9.42 -22.72 -4.89
C PHE A 270 -10.27 -23.97 -5.13
N ARG A 271 -10.76 -24.63 -4.06
CA ARG A 271 -11.72 -25.74 -4.19
C ARG A 271 -13.03 -25.31 -4.81
N ASP A 272 -13.57 -24.15 -4.40
CA ASP A 272 -14.80 -23.60 -4.97
C ASP A 272 -14.64 -23.20 -6.45
N LEU A 273 -13.44 -22.73 -6.85
CA LEU A 273 -13.10 -22.47 -8.24
C LEU A 273 -12.82 -23.75 -9.05
N GLY A 274 -12.78 -24.92 -8.42
CA GLY A 274 -12.44 -26.20 -9.06
C GLY A 274 -10.97 -26.31 -9.46
N TYR A 275 -10.07 -25.53 -8.86
CA TYR A 275 -8.63 -25.59 -9.12
C TYR A 275 -7.98 -26.80 -8.45
N ILE A 276 -8.56 -27.24 -7.34
CA ILE A 276 -8.15 -28.41 -6.55
C ILE A 276 -9.41 -29.14 -6.07
N GLU A 277 -9.27 -30.43 -5.76
CA GLU A 277 -10.34 -31.30 -5.23
C GLU A 277 -10.75 -30.95 -3.79
#